data_AF-A0A1Y6BDR6-F1
#
_entry.id   AF-A0A1Y6BDR6-F1
#
_cell.length_a   1.000
_cell.length_b   1.000
_cell.length_c   1.000
_cell.angle_alpha   90.00
_cell.angle_beta   90.00
_cell.angle_gamma   90.00
#
_symmetry.space_group_name_H-M   'P 1'
#
loop_
_entity.id
_entity.type
_entity.pdbx_description
1 polymer ?
#
loop_
_entity_poly.entity_id
_entity_poly.type
_entity_poly.pdbx_seq_one_letter_code
_entity_poly.pdbx_strand_id
1 'polypeptide(L)'
;MKNCELVKSVKTVINPYISIAYIFYQKNTCNSDREGQLLVDQLIDFLGVSRSKRASIQRCLISDMNTAAVRRALSQLRPNSEFAALSTSALARSRADWLYGINMTRAYTLQGQKVGYQGLLSVGRVQTPILGLVVRRDQEIEAFVSKPFYQVLAHLRTNTGEQFSARWQPSEACQAYMDSEGRVLNKALANNVITRITDAPACVKAITAVNKSSAAGLPYNLSSLQIDAAKRFAYSPKQTLEICQALYERHQLITYPRSDSRYLPVEHHTQASQILATISANSASLADAARAAQPSIKSRAWNNNKVDAHHAIIPTLKKADFSRLSKQEIDIYELIARQYLAQFYPKWEYRDTTIEVLIAGGLFLAKARVTVKAGWKILFERKQNSDSNSNATSDDEFSAVDLPALQKGDTLHCLKGELLEKNTQPPKYFTDASLLAAMTGISSYVNDESIRKILKETDGLGTEATRAGILDLLFKRGFLVRQGKQIRSSEAARGLVASLPHSATLPDMTAQWEASLNAISQKQANYTTFMEPLEKSLRELIEQSQSVLPTALKGIKTRPGGKRFKKRKASKPTKRTSKKTSATG
;
A
#
# COMPACT_ATOMS: atom_id res chain seq x y z
N MET A 1 -27.69 11.37 27.01
CA MET A 1 -28.36 12.60 26.54
C MET A 1 -27.91 12.99 25.13
N LYS A 2 -26.61 13.21 24.83
CA LYS A 2 -26.15 13.59 23.47
C LYS A 2 -26.55 12.63 22.32
N ASN A 3 -26.55 11.30 22.54
CA ASN A 3 -27.00 10.33 21.52
C ASN A 3 -28.52 10.38 21.25
N CYS A 4 -29.35 10.82 22.21
CA CYS A 4 -30.80 10.93 21.99
C CYS A 4 -31.15 12.18 21.17
N GLU A 5 -30.42 13.28 21.33
CA GLU A 5 -30.63 14.49 20.54
C GLU A 5 -30.21 14.30 19.09
N LEU A 6 -29.06 13.66 18.84
CA LEU A 6 -28.64 13.33 17.47
C LEU A 6 -29.67 12.44 16.75
N VAL A 7 -30.18 11.41 17.43
CA VAL A 7 -31.21 10.50 16.90
C VAL A 7 -32.53 11.24 16.64
N LYS A 8 -32.93 12.18 17.50
CA LYS A 8 -34.11 13.02 17.29
C LYS A 8 -33.92 13.95 16.10
N SER A 9 -32.80 14.66 16.00
CA SER A 9 -32.50 15.57 14.88
C SER A 9 -32.46 14.84 13.53
N VAL A 10 -31.85 13.66 13.45
CA VAL A 10 -31.83 12.85 12.23
C VAL A 10 -33.23 12.36 11.84
N LYS A 11 -34.04 11.91 12.82
CA LYS A 11 -35.44 11.52 12.60
C LYS A 11 -36.30 12.68 12.12
N THR A 12 -36.13 13.88 12.67
CA THR A 12 -36.93 15.05 12.30
C THR A 12 -36.56 15.61 10.93
N VAL A 13 -35.27 15.60 10.57
CA VAL A 13 -34.78 16.20 9.30
C VAL A 13 -34.91 15.25 8.11
N ILE A 14 -34.67 13.94 8.28
CA ILE A 14 -34.57 13.01 7.13
C ILE A 14 -35.90 12.29 6.86
N ASN A 15 -36.64 11.86 7.90
CA ASN A 15 -37.85 11.04 7.77
C ASN A 15 -38.95 11.63 6.85
N PRO A 16 -39.19 12.96 6.81
CA PRO A 16 -40.16 13.56 5.89
C PRO A 16 -39.78 13.44 4.41
N TYR A 17 -38.48 13.31 4.08
CA TYR A 17 -37.96 13.37 2.71
C TYR A 17 -37.55 12.00 2.14
N ILE A 18 -37.82 10.90 2.85
CA ILE A 18 -37.43 9.53 2.45
C ILE A 18 -38.15 9.03 1.18
N SER A 19 -39.09 9.80 0.62
CA SER A 19 -39.82 9.48 -0.61
C SER A 19 -39.07 9.81 -1.91
N ILE A 20 -37.84 10.33 -1.86
CA ILE A 20 -37.10 10.78 -3.05
C ILE A 20 -35.77 10.02 -3.19
N ALA A 21 -35.44 9.69 -4.44
CA ALA A 21 -34.19 9.07 -4.87
C ALA A 21 -32.98 9.59 -4.10
N TYR A 22 -32.21 8.69 -3.49
CA TYR A 22 -31.01 9.10 -2.79
C TYR A 22 -29.83 9.23 -3.75
N ILE A 23 -29.18 10.38 -3.67
CA ILE A 23 -27.88 10.67 -4.29
C ILE A 23 -26.81 9.93 -3.49
N PHE A 24 -26.22 8.89 -4.06
CA PHE A 24 -25.04 8.27 -3.50
C PHE A 24 -23.98 8.04 -4.56
N TYR A 25 -22.75 8.17 -4.09
CA TYR A 25 -21.57 7.98 -4.89
C TYR A 25 -21.26 6.47 -4.95
N GLN A 26 -21.47 5.79 -6.08
CA GLN A 26 -21.05 4.40 -6.28
C GLN A 26 -21.06 3.92 -7.74
N LYS A 27 -20.22 2.89 -7.96
CA LYS A 27 -19.64 2.25 -9.16
C LYS A 27 -20.46 1.19 -9.92
N ASN A 28 -19.98 0.83 -11.12
CA ASN A 28 -20.16 -0.45 -11.81
C ASN A 28 -18.99 -1.48 -11.57
N THR A 29 -19.25 -2.54 -10.79
CA THR A 29 -18.59 -3.89 -10.68
C THR A 29 -17.37 -4.24 -9.77
N CYS A 30 -17.45 -5.46 -9.20
CA CYS A 30 -16.59 -6.27 -8.31
C CYS A 30 -16.24 -5.82 -6.88
N ASN A 31 -16.26 -4.53 -6.56
CA ASN A 31 -16.29 -4.04 -5.18
C ASN A 31 -17.04 -2.71 -5.19
N SER A 32 -18.33 -2.78 -5.52
CA SER A 32 -19.27 -1.72 -5.17
C SER A 32 -19.03 -1.40 -3.70
N ASP A 33 -18.61 -0.19 -3.32
CA ASP A 33 -18.37 0.23 -1.93
C ASP A 33 -19.46 -0.28 -0.95
N ARG A 34 -19.22 -1.46 -0.37
CA ARG A 34 -20.13 -2.19 0.52
C ARG A 34 -20.57 -1.28 1.66
N GLU A 35 -19.65 -0.46 2.15
CA GLU A 35 -19.87 0.46 3.27
C GLU A 35 -20.83 1.58 2.88
N GLY A 36 -20.66 2.18 1.70
CA GLY A 36 -21.56 3.21 1.18
C GLY A 36 -23.00 2.73 0.97
N GLN A 37 -23.23 1.46 0.63
CA GLN A 37 -24.58 0.87 0.57
C GLN A 37 -25.15 0.66 1.97
N LEU A 38 -24.37 0.04 2.87
CA LEU A 38 -24.82 -0.30 4.22
C LEU A 38 -25.16 0.92 5.06
N LEU A 39 -24.38 2.00 4.95
CA LEU A 39 -24.57 3.23 5.70
C LEU A 39 -26.01 3.74 5.62
N VAL A 40 -26.57 3.71 4.42
CA VAL A 40 -27.90 4.26 4.09
C VAL A 40 -28.98 3.26 4.43
N ASP A 41 -28.78 2.00 4.04
CA ASP A 41 -29.74 0.95 4.35
C ASP A 41 -29.92 0.78 5.86
N GLN A 42 -28.85 0.86 6.65
CA GLN A 42 -28.94 0.85 8.11
C GLN A 42 -29.70 2.06 8.65
N LEU A 43 -29.53 3.25 8.05
CA LEU A 43 -30.29 4.42 8.45
C LEU A 43 -31.78 4.25 8.15
N ILE A 44 -32.13 3.76 6.96
CA ILE A 44 -33.52 3.45 6.56
C ILE A 44 -34.15 2.47 7.56
N ASP A 45 -33.41 1.43 7.92
CA ASP A 45 -33.85 0.38 8.84
C ASP A 45 -34.03 0.92 10.26
N PHE A 46 -33.07 1.72 10.72
CA PHE A 46 -33.11 2.37 12.02
C PHE A 46 -34.27 3.38 12.16
N LEU A 47 -34.62 4.05 11.07
CA LEU A 47 -35.73 4.99 11.02
C LEU A 47 -37.10 4.30 10.93
N GLY A 48 -37.16 2.99 10.66
CA GLY A 48 -38.41 2.23 10.59
C GLY A 48 -39.27 2.61 9.39
N VAL A 49 -38.65 2.89 8.24
CA VAL A 49 -39.34 3.27 7.00
C VAL A 49 -40.32 2.18 6.57
N SER A 50 -41.55 2.57 6.22
CA SER A 50 -42.61 1.63 5.84
C SER A 50 -42.23 0.78 4.62
N ARG A 51 -42.77 -0.43 4.52
CA ARG A 51 -42.51 -1.35 3.40
C ARG A 51 -42.84 -0.74 2.04
N SER A 52 -43.93 0.02 1.95
CA SER A 52 -44.33 0.73 0.73
C SER A 52 -43.28 1.75 0.29
N LYS A 53 -42.82 2.61 1.20
CA LYS A 53 -41.75 3.59 0.93
C LYS A 53 -40.43 2.90 0.60
N ARG A 54 -40.11 1.80 1.28
CA ARG A 54 -38.87 1.03 1.05
C ARG A 54 -38.83 0.41 -0.35
N ALA A 55 -39.97 -0.05 -0.85
CA ALA A 55 -40.10 -0.61 -2.20
C ALA A 55 -39.93 0.45 -3.31
N SER A 56 -40.24 1.73 -3.02
CA SER A 56 -40.05 2.83 -3.97
C SER A 56 -38.65 3.47 -3.93
N ILE A 57 -37.75 3.00 -3.06
CA ILE A 57 -36.41 3.60 -2.92
C ILE A 57 -35.59 3.31 -4.19
N GLN A 58 -35.02 4.38 -4.74
CA GLN A 58 -34.07 4.31 -5.83
C GLN A 58 -32.65 4.63 -5.36
N ARG A 59 -31.69 3.99 -6.03
CA ARG A 59 -30.25 4.13 -5.89
C ARG A 59 -29.73 5.00 -7.04
N CYS A 60 -29.12 6.13 -6.70
CA CYS A 60 -28.27 6.88 -7.61
C CYS A 60 -26.81 6.40 -7.47
N LEU A 61 -26.08 6.34 -8.59
CA LEU A 61 -24.73 5.82 -8.68
C LEU A 61 -23.81 6.90 -9.29
N ILE A 62 -23.13 7.68 -8.44
CA ILE A 62 -22.21 8.75 -8.87
C ILE A 62 -20.76 8.28 -8.73
N SER A 63 -19.97 8.38 -9.81
CA SER A 63 -18.53 8.07 -9.81
C SER A 63 -17.65 9.26 -10.16
N ASP A 64 -18.27 10.41 -10.47
CA ASP A 64 -17.62 11.68 -10.78
C ASP A 64 -18.55 12.81 -10.33
N MET A 65 -18.01 13.76 -9.58
CA MET A 65 -18.77 14.89 -9.02
C MET A 65 -18.95 16.03 -10.04
N ASN A 66 -18.41 15.91 -11.25
CA ASN A 66 -18.68 16.84 -12.34
C ASN A 66 -20.18 16.89 -12.67
N THR A 67 -20.71 18.09 -12.89
CA THR A 67 -22.14 18.34 -13.13
C THR A 67 -22.74 17.44 -14.21
N ALA A 68 -22.01 17.17 -15.30
CA ALA A 68 -22.48 16.30 -16.37
C ALA A 68 -22.63 14.83 -15.92
N ALA A 69 -21.69 14.32 -15.12
CA ALA A 69 -21.74 12.97 -14.59
C ALA A 69 -22.86 12.81 -13.55
N VAL A 70 -23.01 13.79 -12.66
CA VAL A 70 -24.12 13.82 -11.68
C VAL A 70 -25.48 13.85 -12.37
N ARG A 71 -25.66 14.69 -13.41
CA ARG A 71 -26.91 14.72 -14.20
C ARG A 71 -27.20 13.37 -14.86
N ARG A 72 -26.19 12.72 -15.44
CA ARG A 72 -26.33 11.39 -16.04
C ARG A 72 -26.75 10.34 -15.01
N ALA A 73 -26.14 10.35 -13.82
CA ALA A 73 -26.48 9.43 -12.74
C ALA A 73 -27.91 9.63 -12.23
N LEU A 74 -28.37 10.88 -12.15
CA LEU A 74 -29.75 11.21 -11.78
C LEU A 74 -30.78 10.79 -12.83
N SER A 75 -30.41 10.69 -14.10
CA SER A 75 -31.28 10.15 -15.16
C SER A 75 -31.29 8.62 -15.24
N GLN A 76 -30.40 7.92 -14.51
CA GLN A 76 -30.18 6.48 -14.59
C GLN A 76 -30.37 5.80 -13.22
N LEU A 77 -31.39 6.24 -12.48
CA LEU A 77 -31.73 5.69 -11.17
C LEU A 77 -32.17 4.23 -11.28
N ARG A 78 -31.74 3.41 -10.31
CA ARG A 78 -32.07 1.98 -10.25
C ARG A 78 -32.83 1.65 -8.97
N PRO A 79 -33.73 0.66 -8.96
CA PRO A 79 -34.32 0.16 -7.71
C PRO A 79 -33.26 -0.24 -6.68
N ASN A 80 -33.36 0.26 -5.44
CA ASN A 80 -32.37 -0.07 -4.39
C ASN A 80 -32.42 -1.56 -4.00
N SER A 81 -33.55 -2.24 -4.25
CA SER A 81 -33.70 -3.69 -4.04
C SER A 81 -32.70 -4.53 -4.84
N GLU A 82 -32.21 -4.03 -5.98
CA GLU A 82 -31.17 -4.72 -6.77
C GLU A 82 -29.84 -4.86 -6.00
N PHE A 83 -29.61 -3.99 -5.02
CA PHE A 83 -28.38 -3.87 -4.23
C PHE A 83 -28.48 -4.54 -2.85
N ALA A 84 -29.58 -5.24 -2.54
CA ALA A 84 -29.78 -5.92 -1.25
C ALA A 84 -28.67 -6.93 -0.92
N ALA A 85 -28.15 -7.63 -1.92
CA ALA A 85 -27.04 -8.58 -1.77
C ALA A 85 -25.74 -7.87 -1.34
N LEU A 86 -25.50 -6.67 -1.86
CA LEU A 86 -24.35 -5.84 -1.50
C LEU A 86 -24.45 -5.36 -0.05
N SER A 87 -25.64 -4.88 0.35
CA SER A 87 -25.94 -4.49 1.72
C SER A 87 -25.78 -5.66 2.70
N THR A 88 -26.27 -6.84 2.32
CA THR A 88 -26.14 -8.07 3.12
C THR A 88 -24.67 -8.46 3.32
N SER A 89 -23.86 -8.41 2.26
CA SER A 89 -22.42 -8.66 2.34
C SER A 89 -21.72 -7.66 3.29
N ALA A 90 -22.03 -6.37 3.16
CA ALA A 90 -21.49 -5.33 4.05
C ALA A 90 -21.87 -5.55 5.52
N LEU A 91 -23.15 -5.86 5.77
CA LEU A 91 -23.64 -6.14 7.11
C LEU A 91 -22.99 -7.39 7.70
N ALA A 92 -22.84 -8.44 6.90
CA ALA A 92 -22.15 -9.67 7.29
C ALA A 92 -20.71 -9.37 7.72
N ARG A 93 -19.95 -8.61 6.91
CA ARG A 93 -18.59 -8.16 7.26
C ARG A 93 -18.57 -7.40 8.59
N SER A 94 -19.44 -6.41 8.74
CA SER A 94 -19.52 -5.57 9.94
C SER A 94 -19.78 -6.42 11.21
N ARG A 95 -20.73 -7.35 11.14
CA ARG A 95 -21.05 -8.28 12.24
C ARG A 95 -19.91 -9.26 12.53
N ALA A 96 -19.32 -9.84 11.50
CA ALA A 96 -18.21 -10.77 11.60
C ALA A 96 -16.98 -10.15 12.27
N ASP A 97 -16.57 -8.96 11.81
CA ASP A 97 -15.45 -8.20 12.38
C ASP A 97 -15.73 -7.81 13.83
N TRP A 98 -16.98 -7.44 14.16
CA TRP A 98 -17.38 -7.13 15.53
C TRP A 98 -17.33 -8.37 16.43
N LEU A 99 -17.93 -9.49 16.01
CA LEU A 99 -17.97 -10.73 16.77
C LEU A 99 -16.55 -11.25 17.04
N TYR A 100 -15.73 -11.39 16.00
CA TYR A 100 -14.37 -11.85 16.16
C TYR A 100 -13.54 -10.88 16.99
N GLY A 101 -13.57 -9.59 16.66
CA GLY A 101 -12.75 -8.58 17.31
C GLY A 101 -13.07 -8.41 18.80
N ILE A 102 -14.35 -8.33 19.17
CA ILE A 102 -14.76 -8.15 20.57
C ILE A 102 -14.44 -9.40 21.40
N ASN A 103 -14.80 -10.59 20.92
CA ASN A 103 -14.64 -11.82 21.69
C ASN A 103 -13.17 -12.18 21.85
N MET A 104 -12.39 -12.18 20.77
CA MET A 104 -10.95 -12.49 20.84
C MET A 104 -10.19 -11.45 21.66
N THR A 105 -10.48 -10.16 21.51
CA THR A 105 -9.84 -9.12 22.34
C THR A 105 -10.12 -9.34 23.83
N ARG A 106 -11.38 -9.65 24.20
CA ARG A 106 -11.74 -9.91 25.60
C ARG A 106 -11.04 -11.16 26.12
N ALA A 107 -11.11 -12.26 25.37
CA ALA A 107 -10.51 -13.52 25.76
C ALA A 107 -9.00 -13.35 26.03
N TYR A 108 -8.23 -12.86 25.06
CA TYR A 108 -6.79 -12.72 25.22
C TYR A 108 -6.40 -11.69 26.28
N THR A 109 -7.14 -10.58 26.39
CA THR A 109 -6.89 -9.60 27.47
C THR A 109 -7.08 -10.23 28.85
N LEU A 110 -8.15 -11.00 29.06
CA LEU A 110 -8.38 -11.69 30.34
C LEU A 110 -7.30 -12.76 30.62
N GLN A 111 -6.85 -13.50 29.61
CA GLN A 111 -5.75 -14.46 29.78
C GLN A 111 -4.42 -13.76 30.09
N GLY A 112 -4.13 -12.62 29.45
CA GLY A 112 -2.98 -11.79 29.76
C GLY A 112 -2.98 -11.32 31.21
N GLN A 113 -4.14 -10.94 31.75
CA GLN A 113 -4.28 -10.54 33.15
C GLN A 113 -3.93 -11.66 34.13
N LYS A 114 -4.25 -12.92 33.81
CA LYS A 114 -3.88 -14.08 34.65
C LYS A 114 -2.37 -14.26 34.79
N VAL A 115 -1.59 -13.82 33.81
CA VAL A 115 -0.10 -13.85 33.86
C VAL A 115 0.51 -12.50 34.25
N GLY A 116 -0.31 -11.55 34.73
CA GLY A 116 0.12 -10.25 35.24
C GLY A 116 0.20 -9.12 34.20
N TYR A 117 -0.16 -9.35 32.94
CA TYR A 117 -0.18 -8.30 31.92
C TYR A 117 -1.43 -7.43 32.06
N GLN A 118 -1.24 -6.12 32.26
CA GLN A 118 -2.34 -5.16 32.54
C GLN A 118 -2.86 -4.41 31.31
N GLY A 119 -2.27 -4.66 30.13
CA GLY A 119 -2.56 -3.93 28.90
C GLY A 119 -3.72 -4.54 28.12
N LEU A 120 -4.29 -3.77 27.20
CA LEU A 120 -5.27 -4.30 26.26
C LEU A 120 -4.58 -5.15 25.19
N LEU A 121 -5.02 -6.40 25.02
CA LEU A 121 -4.57 -7.29 23.95
C LEU A 121 -5.61 -7.32 22.84
N SER A 122 -5.61 -6.31 21.98
CA SER A 122 -6.59 -6.23 20.89
C SER A 122 -6.27 -7.21 19.77
N VAL A 123 -7.27 -8.00 19.42
CA VAL A 123 -7.23 -9.00 18.34
C VAL A 123 -8.29 -8.61 17.31
N GLY A 124 -7.96 -8.72 16.03
CA GLY A 124 -8.90 -8.46 14.95
C GLY A 124 -8.39 -9.00 13.63
N ARG A 125 -9.32 -9.36 12.75
CA ARG A 125 -9.05 -10.02 11.48
C ARG A 125 -7.98 -9.32 10.63
N VAL A 126 -7.98 -7.99 10.61
CA VAL A 126 -7.02 -7.21 9.80
C VAL A 126 -5.80 -6.78 10.61
N GLN A 127 -5.97 -6.28 11.85
CA GLN A 127 -4.86 -5.77 12.66
C GLN A 127 -3.87 -6.87 13.07
N THR A 128 -4.36 -8.08 13.35
CA THR A 128 -3.55 -9.16 13.91
C THR A 128 -2.63 -9.80 12.87
N PRO A 129 -3.05 -10.08 11.62
CA PRO A 129 -2.13 -10.54 10.59
C PRO A 129 -1.06 -9.51 10.20
N ILE A 130 -1.38 -8.20 10.22
CA ILE A 130 -0.37 -7.14 10.06
C ILE A 130 0.67 -7.21 11.16
N LEU A 131 0.22 -7.40 12.41
CA LEU A 131 1.13 -7.56 13.54
C LEU A 131 1.99 -8.83 13.38
N GLY A 132 1.39 -9.93 12.93
CA GLY A 132 2.08 -11.18 12.63
C GLY A 132 3.16 -11.02 11.56
N LEU A 133 2.92 -10.22 10.51
CA LEU A 133 3.94 -9.92 9.49
C LEU A 133 5.18 -9.26 10.12
N VAL A 134 4.97 -8.25 10.96
CA VAL A 134 6.09 -7.52 11.59
C VAL A 134 6.84 -8.44 12.57
N VAL A 135 6.13 -9.19 13.41
CA VAL A 135 6.75 -10.14 14.35
C VAL A 135 7.59 -11.18 13.61
N ARG A 136 7.05 -11.81 12.56
CA ARG A 136 7.79 -12.81 11.77
C ARG A 136 9.01 -12.21 11.08
N ARG A 137 8.89 -11.00 10.52
CA ARG A 137 10.04 -10.29 9.91
C ARG A 137 11.12 -10.01 10.94
N ASP A 138 10.76 -9.55 12.14
CA ASP A 138 11.76 -9.28 13.16
C ASP A 138 12.44 -10.58 13.64
N GLN A 139 11.69 -11.66 13.81
CA GLN A 139 12.22 -12.99 14.16
C GLN A 139 13.14 -13.54 13.06
N GLU A 140 12.78 -13.36 11.79
CA GLU A 140 13.61 -13.73 10.63
C GLU A 140 14.95 -12.98 10.65
N ILE A 141 14.94 -11.69 11.01
CA ILE A 141 16.15 -10.87 11.14
C ILE A 141 17.01 -11.33 12.32
N GLU A 142 16.40 -11.64 13.46
CA GLU A 142 17.11 -12.10 14.67
C GLU A 142 17.73 -13.48 14.50
N ALA A 143 17.04 -14.38 13.80
CA ALA A 143 17.53 -15.72 13.51
C ALA A 143 18.52 -15.76 12.32
N PHE A 144 18.68 -14.65 11.59
CA PHE A 144 19.51 -14.62 10.39
C PHE A 144 21.01 -14.71 10.75
N VAL A 145 21.68 -15.70 10.17
CA VAL A 145 23.13 -15.86 10.24
C VAL A 145 23.73 -15.47 8.89
N SER A 146 24.52 -14.39 8.89
CA SER A 146 25.21 -13.93 7.69
C SER A 146 26.22 -14.98 7.22
N LYS A 147 26.23 -15.24 5.91
CA LYS A 147 27.14 -16.17 5.27
C LYS A 147 27.93 -15.43 4.18
N PRO A 148 29.24 -15.64 4.08
CA PRO A 148 30.00 -15.09 2.97
C PRO A 148 29.59 -15.79 1.67
N PHE A 149 29.58 -15.03 0.58
CA PHE A 149 29.46 -15.53 -0.77
C PHE A 149 30.40 -14.76 -1.70
N TYR A 150 30.76 -15.40 -2.79
CA TYR A 150 31.86 -14.97 -3.64
C TYR A 150 31.36 -14.71 -5.05
N GLN A 151 31.73 -13.58 -5.61
CA GLN A 151 31.58 -13.29 -7.02
C GLN A 151 32.97 -13.06 -7.62
N VAL A 152 33.13 -13.40 -8.89
CA VAL A 152 34.38 -13.15 -9.62
C VAL A 152 34.11 -12.13 -10.71
N LEU A 153 34.89 -11.07 -10.72
CA LEU A 153 34.86 -10.02 -11.74
C LEU A 153 36.13 -10.13 -12.60
N ALA A 154 35.95 -10.30 -13.90
CA ALA A 154 37.05 -10.25 -14.87
C ALA A 154 37.23 -8.82 -15.36
N HIS A 155 38.45 -8.29 -15.25
CA HIS A 155 38.82 -7.00 -15.83
C HIS A 155 39.39 -7.22 -17.22
N LEU A 156 38.68 -6.72 -18.24
CA LEU A 156 38.94 -6.98 -19.64
C LEU A 156 39.47 -5.72 -20.32
N ARG A 157 40.38 -5.92 -21.26
CA ARG A 157 40.91 -4.89 -22.15
C ARG A 157 40.67 -5.29 -23.61
N THR A 158 40.17 -4.35 -24.40
CA THR A 158 40.02 -4.50 -25.85
C THR A 158 41.36 -4.30 -26.57
N ASN A 159 41.45 -4.67 -27.85
CA ASN A 159 42.64 -4.38 -28.67
C ASN A 159 42.87 -2.87 -28.88
N THR A 160 41.82 -2.06 -28.73
CA THR A 160 41.86 -0.59 -28.77
C THR A 160 42.24 0.05 -27.43
N GLY A 161 42.44 -0.75 -26.38
CA GLY A 161 42.87 -0.29 -25.06
C GLY A 161 41.75 0.09 -24.09
N GLU A 162 40.49 0.02 -24.51
CA GLU A 162 39.33 0.26 -23.65
C GLU A 162 39.20 -0.82 -22.59
N GLN A 163 38.76 -0.45 -21.38
CA GLN A 163 38.64 -1.38 -20.26
C GLN A 163 37.20 -1.45 -19.75
N PHE A 164 36.76 -2.66 -19.42
CA PHE A 164 35.47 -2.92 -18.80
C PHE A 164 35.53 -4.19 -17.96
N SER A 165 34.48 -4.43 -17.18
CA SER A 165 34.42 -5.59 -16.30
C SER A 165 33.24 -6.50 -16.63
N ALA A 166 33.45 -7.81 -16.52
CA ALA A 166 32.43 -8.83 -16.73
C ALA A 166 32.34 -9.78 -15.52
N ARG A 167 31.13 -10.10 -15.08
CA ARG A 167 30.89 -10.95 -13.90
C ARG A 167 30.76 -12.41 -14.30
N TRP A 168 31.49 -13.29 -13.62
CA TRP A 168 31.42 -14.73 -13.82
C TRP A 168 30.00 -15.27 -13.60
N GLN A 169 29.58 -16.19 -14.48
CA GLN A 169 28.37 -16.98 -14.36
C GLN A 169 28.76 -18.43 -14.07
N PRO A 170 28.56 -18.91 -12.83
CA PRO A 170 28.81 -20.30 -12.49
C PRO A 170 27.98 -21.25 -13.37
N SER A 171 28.60 -22.34 -13.84
CA SER A 171 27.91 -23.37 -14.61
C SER A 171 27.12 -24.32 -13.71
N GLU A 172 26.30 -25.19 -14.30
CA GLU A 172 25.55 -26.23 -13.56
C GLU A 172 26.47 -27.12 -12.69
N ALA A 173 27.70 -27.38 -13.13
CA ALA A 173 28.69 -28.13 -12.36
C ALA A 173 29.08 -27.45 -11.02
N CYS A 174 28.78 -26.16 -10.86
CA CYS A 174 29.03 -25.41 -9.64
C CYS A 174 27.90 -25.52 -8.61
N GLN A 175 26.77 -26.18 -8.93
CA GLN A 175 25.55 -26.18 -8.11
C GLN A 175 25.78 -26.69 -6.68
N ALA A 176 26.65 -27.69 -6.49
CA ALA A 176 27.00 -28.21 -5.16
C ALA A 176 27.72 -27.18 -4.26
N TYR A 177 28.25 -26.10 -4.84
CA TYR A 177 28.97 -25.03 -4.15
C TYR A 177 28.15 -23.74 -4.04
N MET A 178 26.87 -23.79 -4.38
CA MET A 178 25.97 -22.63 -4.43
C MET A 178 24.82 -22.79 -3.43
N ASP A 179 24.25 -21.69 -2.97
CA ASP A 179 22.98 -21.71 -2.23
C ASP A 179 21.75 -21.68 -3.15
N SER A 180 20.56 -21.69 -2.55
CA SER A 180 19.28 -21.65 -3.27
C SER A 180 19.03 -20.38 -4.08
N GLU A 181 19.81 -19.32 -3.86
CA GLU A 181 19.77 -18.07 -4.64
C GLU A 181 20.85 -18.06 -5.74
N GLY A 182 21.60 -19.15 -5.90
CA GLY A 182 22.68 -19.26 -6.87
C GLY A 182 23.94 -18.46 -6.49
N ARG A 183 24.17 -18.19 -5.20
CA ARG A 183 25.39 -17.52 -4.72
C ARG A 183 26.46 -18.56 -4.43
N VAL A 184 27.68 -18.36 -4.92
CA VAL A 184 28.81 -19.28 -4.68
C VAL A 184 29.31 -19.13 -3.26
N LEU A 185 29.30 -20.22 -2.49
CA LEU A 185 29.73 -20.26 -1.09
C LEU A 185 31.16 -20.78 -0.91
N ASN A 186 31.75 -21.39 -1.95
CA ASN A 186 33.11 -21.94 -1.88
C ASN A 186 34.15 -20.92 -2.37
N LYS A 187 34.96 -20.38 -1.44
CA LYS A 187 36.03 -19.41 -1.74
C LYS A 187 37.12 -19.99 -2.64
N ALA A 188 37.49 -21.26 -2.43
CA ALA A 188 38.53 -21.92 -3.21
C ALA A 188 38.12 -22.07 -4.69
N LEU A 189 36.84 -22.35 -4.96
CA LEU A 189 36.30 -22.36 -6.31
C LEU A 189 36.43 -20.99 -6.98
N ALA A 190 36.02 -19.92 -6.29
CA ALA A 190 36.14 -18.56 -6.83
C ALA A 190 37.61 -18.16 -7.07
N ASN A 191 38.52 -18.50 -6.16
CA ASN A 191 39.96 -18.29 -6.33
C ASN A 191 40.53 -19.09 -7.51
N ASN A 192 40.10 -20.34 -7.70
CA ASN A 192 40.51 -21.15 -8.85
C ASN A 192 40.11 -20.49 -10.17
N VAL A 193 38.89 -19.93 -10.24
CA VAL A 193 38.43 -19.17 -11.41
C VAL A 193 39.34 -17.95 -11.62
N ILE A 194 39.67 -17.19 -10.58
CA ILE A 194 40.58 -16.02 -10.68
C ILE A 194 41.94 -16.43 -11.25
N THR A 195 42.54 -17.50 -10.75
CA THR A 195 43.84 -17.99 -11.24
C THR A 195 43.75 -18.40 -12.72
N ARG A 196 42.65 -19.03 -13.14
CA ARG A 196 42.47 -19.47 -14.53
C ARG A 196 42.25 -18.34 -15.53
N ILE A 197 41.70 -17.22 -15.09
CA ILE A 197 41.36 -16.09 -16.00
C ILE A 197 42.39 -14.97 -15.98
N THR A 198 43.27 -14.92 -14.99
CA THR A 198 44.27 -13.84 -14.88
C THR A 198 45.29 -13.97 -16.00
N ASP A 199 45.58 -12.86 -16.66
CA ASP A 199 46.50 -12.77 -17.81
C ASP A 199 46.13 -13.72 -18.96
N ALA A 200 44.83 -14.04 -19.10
CA ALA A 200 44.34 -14.99 -20.08
C ALA A 200 43.69 -14.31 -21.31
N PRO A 201 43.76 -14.93 -22.49
CA PRO A 201 42.95 -14.50 -23.63
C PRO A 201 41.47 -14.71 -23.32
N ALA A 202 40.66 -13.78 -23.81
CA ALA A 202 39.21 -13.78 -23.69
C ALA A 202 38.59 -13.63 -25.08
N CYS A 203 37.43 -14.21 -25.31
CA CYS A 203 36.74 -14.13 -26.60
C CYS A 203 35.29 -13.71 -26.41
N VAL A 204 34.83 -12.75 -27.21
CA VAL A 204 33.43 -12.37 -27.24
C VAL A 204 32.61 -13.47 -27.88
N LYS A 205 31.76 -14.12 -27.10
CA LYS A 205 30.89 -15.21 -27.54
C LYS A 205 29.62 -14.68 -28.20
N ALA A 206 29.01 -13.67 -27.59
CA ALA A 206 27.77 -13.08 -28.06
C ALA A 206 27.61 -11.66 -27.52
N ILE A 207 26.95 -10.82 -28.31
CA ILE A 207 26.52 -9.48 -27.90
C ILE A 207 25.03 -9.39 -28.20
N THR A 208 24.26 -8.99 -27.19
CA THR A 208 22.83 -8.76 -27.33
C THR A 208 22.54 -7.32 -26.93
N ALA A 209 22.12 -6.50 -27.89
CA ALA A 209 21.67 -5.13 -27.67
C ALA A 209 20.18 -5.03 -27.99
N VAL A 210 19.36 -4.69 -26.99
CA VAL A 210 17.91 -4.62 -27.12
C VAL A 210 17.44 -3.22 -26.76
N ASN A 211 16.87 -2.52 -27.75
CA ASN A 211 16.16 -1.27 -27.51
C ASN A 211 14.82 -1.59 -26.83
N LYS A 212 14.60 -1.01 -25.65
CA LYS A 212 13.40 -1.16 -24.85
C LYS A 212 12.78 0.21 -24.60
N SER A 213 11.49 0.21 -24.29
CA SER A 213 10.80 1.40 -23.81
C SER A 213 9.96 1.09 -22.57
N SER A 214 9.86 2.08 -21.68
CA SER A 214 9.05 1.99 -20.45
C SER A 214 8.11 3.18 -20.35
N ALA A 215 6.82 2.90 -20.24
CA ALA A 215 5.81 3.91 -20.01
C ALA A 215 5.89 4.44 -18.56
N ALA A 216 5.42 5.66 -18.35
CA ALA A 216 5.31 6.23 -17.02
C ALA A 216 4.46 5.33 -16.09
N GLY A 217 4.78 5.36 -14.79
CA GLY A 217 3.90 4.79 -13.78
C GLY A 217 2.53 5.46 -13.84
N LEU A 218 1.47 4.71 -13.52
CA LEU A 218 0.11 5.27 -13.49
C LEU A 218 -0.02 6.40 -12.46
N PRO A 219 -1.05 7.26 -12.58
CA PRO A 219 -1.49 8.14 -11.51
C PRO A 219 -1.66 7.42 -10.16
N TYR A 220 -1.71 8.19 -9.08
CA TYR A 220 -1.79 7.63 -7.73
C TYR A 220 -3.20 7.16 -7.38
N ASN A 221 -3.27 6.00 -6.74
CA ASN A 221 -4.27 5.72 -5.72
C ASN A 221 -3.73 6.13 -4.34
N LEU A 222 -4.53 6.07 -3.28
CA LEU A 222 -4.09 6.52 -1.95
C LEU A 222 -2.85 5.76 -1.44
N SER A 223 -2.80 4.44 -1.58
CA SER A 223 -1.69 3.63 -1.05
C SER A 223 -0.39 3.89 -1.79
N SER A 224 -0.43 4.02 -3.13
CA SER A 224 0.77 4.37 -3.89
C SER A 224 1.27 5.78 -3.56
N LEU A 225 0.37 6.74 -3.29
CA LEU A 225 0.75 8.08 -2.82
C LEU A 225 1.34 8.03 -1.41
N GLN A 226 0.72 7.29 -0.48
CA GLN A 226 1.23 7.11 0.88
C GLN A 226 2.61 6.44 0.90
N ILE A 227 2.83 5.42 0.06
CA ILE A 227 4.13 4.76 -0.09
C ILE A 227 5.18 5.75 -0.60
N ASP A 228 4.87 6.58 -1.60
CA ASP A 228 5.84 7.53 -2.15
C ASP A 228 6.12 8.69 -1.18
N ALA A 229 5.08 9.23 -0.53
CA ALA A 229 5.20 10.25 0.52
C ALA A 229 6.04 9.74 1.71
N ALA A 230 5.86 8.49 2.13
CA ALA A 230 6.66 7.88 3.19
C ALA A 230 8.14 7.74 2.76
N LYS A 231 8.42 7.35 1.51
CA LYS A 231 9.79 7.24 1.00
C LYS A 231 10.50 8.58 0.90
N ARG A 232 9.81 9.62 0.39
CA ARG A 232 10.38 10.93 0.09
C ARG A 232 10.45 11.85 1.30
N PHE A 233 9.39 11.87 2.11
CA PHE A 233 9.19 12.87 3.16
C PHE A 233 9.03 12.26 4.55
N ALA A 234 9.07 10.92 4.68
CA ALA A 234 8.81 10.21 5.93
C ALA A 234 7.43 10.50 6.57
N TYR A 235 6.46 10.93 5.77
CA TYR A 235 5.08 11.09 6.23
C TYR A 235 4.44 9.74 6.49
N SER A 236 3.78 9.61 7.64
CA SER A 236 3.02 8.40 7.96
C SER A 236 1.79 8.27 7.04
N PRO A 237 1.26 7.06 6.79
CA PRO A 237 0.08 6.88 5.94
C PRO A 237 -1.12 7.73 6.40
N LYS A 238 -1.32 7.85 7.71
CA LYS A 238 -2.39 8.67 8.31
C LYS A 238 -2.19 10.16 8.04
N GLN A 239 -0.98 10.66 8.26
CA GLN A 239 -0.64 12.06 7.99
C GLN A 239 -0.86 12.40 6.52
N THR A 240 -0.40 11.55 5.60
CA THR A 240 -0.65 11.73 4.16
C THR A 240 -2.14 11.78 3.84
N LEU A 241 -2.96 10.89 4.41
CA LEU A 241 -4.41 10.92 4.22
C LEU A 241 -5.03 12.22 4.74
N GLU A 242 -4.66 12.69 5.94
CA GLU A 242 -5.15 13.95 6.51
C GLU A 242 -4.81 15.15 5.63
N ILE A 243 -3.59 15.20 5.09
CA ILE A 243 -3.17 16.23 4.13
C ILE A 243 -4.01 16.16 2.84
N CYS A 244 -4.20 14.96 2.27
CA CYS A 244 -5.03 14.80 1.09
C CYS A 244 -6.49 15.20 1.35
N GLN A 245 -7.04 14.93 2.53
CA GLN A 245 -8.39 15.38 2.91
C GLN A 245 -8.47 16.91 2.94
N ALA A 246 -7.47 17.60 3.49
CA ALA A 246 -7.41 19.06 3.45
C ALA A 246 -7.34 19.59 2.00
N LEU A 247 -6.48 19.00 1.16
CA LEU A 247 -6.38 19.36 -0.26
C LEU A 247 -7.68 19.13 -1.03
N TYR A 248 -8.45 18.10 -0.69
CA TYR A 248 -9.72 17.76 -1.34
C TYR A 248 -10.89 18.62 -0.84
N GLU A 249 -11.15 18.66 0.46
CA GLU A 249 -12.37 19.26 1.02
C GLU A 249 -12.24 20.78 1.20
N ARG A 250 -11.09 21.23 1.75
CA ARG A 250 -10.88 22.65 2.07
C ARG A 250 -10.41 23.43 0.84
N HIS A 251 -9.39 22.91 0.16
CA HIS A 251 -8.74 23.63 -0.94
C HIS A 251 -9.29 23.26 -2.32
N GLN A 252 -9.96 22.12 -2.44
CA GLN A 252 -10.51 21.59 -3.70
C GLN A 252 -9.47 21.45 -4.82
N LEU A 253 -8.22 21.19 -4.45
CA LEU A 253 -7.06 21.16 -5.35
C LEU A 253 -6.81 19.79 -5.98
N ILE A 254 -7.31 18.72 -5.36
CA ILE A 254 -7.18 17.35 -5.84
C ILE A 254 -8.54 16.67 -5.87
N THR A 255 -8.63 15.56 -6.59
CA THR A 255 -9.82 14.71 -6.63
C THR A 255 -9.91 13.79 -5.42
N TYR A 256 -10.98 13.00 -5.31
CA TYR A 256 -11.29 12.20 -4.13
C TYR A 256 -10.10 11.34 -3.65
N PRO A 257 -9.58 11.58 -2.42
CA PRO A 257 -8.26 11.08 -2.04
C PRO A 257 -8.26 9.69 -1.40
N ARG A 258 -9.42 9.03 -1.23
CA ARG A 258 -9.50 7.65 -0.72
C ARG A 258 -9.71 6.63 -1.84
N SER A 259 -9.35 7.00 -3.06
CA SER A 259 -9.43 6.16 -4.24
C SER A 259 -8.39 5.03 -4.20
N ASP A 260 -8.82 3.83 -4.57
CA ASP A 260 -8.00 2.64 -4.82
C ASP A 260 -7.59 2.52 -6.31
N SER A 261 -8.23 3.27 -7.20
CA SER A 261 -7.96 3.24 -8.64
C SER A 261 -6.72 4.04 -9.02
N ARG A 262 -6.00 3.52 -10.02
CA ARG A 262 -4.85 4.19 -10.67
C ARG A 262 -5.15 4.63 -12.11
N TYR A 263 -6.41 4.56 -12.53
CA TYR A 263 -6.85 4.89 -13.90
C TYR A 263 -7.80 6.10 -13.88
N LEU A 264 -8.00 6.70 -15.05
CA LEU A 264 -8.83 7.87 -15.28
C LEU A 264 -9.90 7.56 -16.35
N PRO A 265 -11.10 8.15 -16.25
CA PRO A 265 -12.09 8.10 -17.31
C PRO A 265 -11.52 8.70 -18.58
N VAL A 266 -11.84 8.10 -19.73
CA VAL A 266 -11.40 8.60 -21.04
C VAL A 266 -11.87 10.04 -21.26
N GLU A 267 -13.09 10.37 -20.84
CA GLU A 267 -13.66 11.72 -20.98
C GLU A 267 -12.86 12.81 -20.25
N HIS A 268 -12.15 12.47 -19.16
CA HIS A 268 -11.32 13.43 -18.42
C HIS A 268 -10.12 13.93 -19.22
N HIS A 269 -9.73 13.24 -20.30
CA HIS A 269 -8.64 13.69 -21.19
C HIS A 269 -8.97 15.05 -21.85
N THR A 270 -10.26 15.35 -22.07
CA THR A 270 -10.68 16.65 -22.64
C THR A 270 -10.29 17.85 -21.78
N GLN A 271 -10.12 17.64 -20.46
CA GLN A 271 -9.70 18.67 -19.50
C GLN A 271 -8.18 18.75 -19.34
N ALA A 272 -7.41 17.85 -19.96
CA ALA A 272 -5.97 17.72 -19.74
C ALA A 272 -5.22 19.05 -19.95
N SER A 273 -5.42 19.72 -21.08
CA SER A 273 -4.75 20.99 -21.38
C SER A 273 -5.01 22.07 -20.31
N GLN A 274 -6.24 22.12 -19.78
CA GLN A 274 -6.60 23.08 -18.73
C GLN A 274 -6.00 22.71 -17.37
N ILE A 275 -5.96 21.42 -17.03
CA ILE A 275 -5.30 20.93 -15.81
C ILE A 275 -3.79 21.20 -15.88
N LEU A 276 -3.14 20.95 -17.02
CA LEU A 276 -1.72 21.25 -17.24
C LEU A 276 -1.42 22.75 -17.05
N ALA A 277 -2.23 23.62 -17.66
CA ALA A 277 -2.12 25.06 -17.45
C ALA A 277 -2.34 25.46 -15.98
N THR A 278 -3.28 24.81 -15.29
CA THR A 278 -3.54 25.05 -13.86
C THR A 278 -2.35 24.63 -12.99
N ILE A 279 -1.75 23.46 -13.24
CA ILE A 279 -0.52 23.02 -12.56
C ILE A 279 0.59 24.04 -12.77
N SER A 280 0.76 24.53 -14.01
CA SER A 280 1.79 25.51 -14.33
C SER A 280 1.60 26.84 -13.57
N ALA A 281 0.35 27.27 -13.38
CA ALA A 281 0.04 28.50 -12.65
C ALA A 281 0.16 28.33 -11.13
N ASN A 282 -0.20 27.15 -10.62
CA ASN A 282 -0.23 26.85 -9.20
C ASN A 282 1.17 26.56 -8.63
N SER A 283 1.99 25.78 -9.34
CA SER A 283 3.24 25.22 -8.82
C SER A 283 4.44 25.71 -9.62
N ALA A 284 5.12 26.75 -9.13
CA ALA A 284 6.32 27.29 -9.78
C ALA A 284 7.40 26.23 -10.06
N SER A 285 7.60 25.28 -9.13
CA SER A 285 8.52 24.15 -9.24
C SER A 285 8.20 23.18 -10.39
N LEU A 286 6.95 23.15 -10.85
CA LEU A 286 6.45 22.26 -11.90
C LEU A 286 6.05 23.03 -13.16
N ALA A 287 6.21 24.36 -13.19
CA ALA A 287 5.73 25.20 -14.28
C ALA A 287 6.37 24.84 -15.62
N ASP A 288 7.69 24.66 -15.65
CA ASP A 288 8.42 24.28 -16.87
C ASP A 288 7.99 22.89 -17.35
N ALA A 289 7.89 21.94 -16.42
CA ALA A 289 7.46 20.58 -16.71
C ALA A 289 6.00 20.53 -17.23
N ALA A 290 5.12 21.38 -16.70
CA ALA A 290 3.75 21.48 -17.14
C ALA A 290 3.63 22.11 -18.54
N ARG A 291 4.44 23.13 -18.83
CA ARG A 291 4.50 23.76 -20.17
C ARG A 291 5.09 22.83 -21.23
N ALA A 292 6.05 21.99 -20.86
CA ALA A 292 6.67 21.03 -21.77
C ALA A 292 5.85 19.73 -21.96
N ALA A 293 4.80 19.51 -21.16
CA ALA A 293 3.90 18.37 -21.31
C ALA A 293 3.14 18.44 -22.65
N GLN A 294 2.89 17.28 -23.28
CA GLN A 294 2.20 17.19 -24.56
C GLN A 294 0.77 16.66 -24.36
N PRO A 295 -0.28 17.51 -24.39
CA PRO A 295 -1.65 17.09 -24.08
C PRO A 295 -2.20 16.03 -25.05
N SER A 296 -1.65 15.95 -26.27
CA SER A 296 -2.00 14.93 -27.27
C SER A 296 -1.56 13.51 -26.89
N ILE A 297 -0.57 13.37 -26.00
CA ILE A 297 -0.16 12.06 -25.49
C ILE A 297 -1.26 11.53 -24.56
N LYS A 298 -1.73 10.31 -24.87
CA LYS A 298 -2.69 9.57 -24.05
C LYS A 298 -2.06 8.27 -23.59
N SER A 299 -1.56 8.26 -22.35
CA SER A 299 -1.01 7.06 -21.72
C SER A 299 -2.09 6.00 -21.48
N ARG A 300 -1.67 4.82 -20.97
CA ARG A 300 -2.60 3.76 -20.55
C ARG A 300 -3.47 4.13 -19.35
N ALA A 301 -3.27 5.30 -18.72
CA ALA A 301 -4.05 5.73 -17.57
C ALA A 301 -5.52 6.00 -17.93
N TRP A 302 -5.83 6.45 -19.15
CA TRP A 302 -7.20 6.72 -19.60
C TRP A 302 -7.88 5.44 -20.08
N ASN A 303 -8.63 4.79 -19.19
CA ASN A 303 -9.24 3.48 -19.47
C ASN A 303 -10.52 3.26 -18.65
N ASN A 304 -11.68 3.41 -19.29
CA ASN A 304 -13.00 3.24 -18.65
C ASN A 304 -13.20 1.84 -18.05
N ASN A 305 -12.55 0.80 -18.60
CA ASN A 305 -12.66 -0.58 -18.10
C ASN A 305 -11.81 -0.86 -16.85
N LYS A 306 -10.95 0.10 -16.47
CA LYS A 306 -10.08 0.01 -15.28
C LYS A 306 -10.36 1.11 -14.27
N VAL A 307 -11.35 1.96 -14.56
CA VAL A 307 -11.85 2.96 -13.63
C VAL A 307 -13.03 2.37 -12.90
N ASP A 308 -13.00 2.57 -11.59
CA ASP A 308 -13.89 1.91 -10.68
C ASP A 308 -14.89 2.92 -10.08
N ALA A 309 -15.11 2.91 -8.77
CA ALA A 309 -16.00 3.86 -8.09
C ALA A 309 -15.39 5.25 -8.16
N HIS A 310 -14.08 5.24 -7.99
CA HIS A 310 -13.21 6.38 -8.03
C HIS A 310 -12.23 6.16 -9.16
N HIS A 311 -11.71 7.27 -9.63
CA HIS A 311 -10.57 7.30 -10.51
C HIS A 311 -9.34 7.74 -9.70
N ALA A 312 -8.17 7.73 -10.32
CA ALA A 312 -6.95 8.13 -9.66
C ALA A 312 -7.01 9.56 -9.08
N ILE A 313 -6.20 9.78 -8.05
CA ILE A 313 -6.02 11.08 -7.40
C ILE A 313 -5.21 11.96 -8.35
N ILE A 314 -5.81 13.05 -8.83
CA ILE A 314 -5.22 14.00 -9.77
C ILE A 314 -5.52 15.44 -9.33
N PRO A 315 -4.80 16.45 -9.84
CA PRO A 315 -5.14 17.85 -9.62
C PRO A 315 -6.48 18.22 -10.29
N THR A 316 -7.17 19.22 -9.73
CA THR A 316 -8.39 19.80 -10.32
C THR A 316 -8.07 21.05 -11.16
N LEU A 317 -9.10 21.64 -11.76
CA LEU A 317 -9.03 22.94 -12.46
C LEU A 317 -8.93 24.14 -11.50
N LYS A 318 -8.87 23.91 -10.18
CA LYS A 318 -8.86 24.98 -9.19
C LYS A 318 -7.49 25.67 -9.17
N LYS A 319 -7.49 26.97 -9.50
CA LYS A 319 -6.35 27.85 -9.21
C LYS A 319 -6.27 28.10 -7.71
N ALA A 320 -5.06 28.07 -7.16
CA ALA A 320 -4.82 28.35 -5.75
C ALA A 320 -3.58 29.22 -5.56
N ASP A 321 -3.61 30.00 -4.48
CA ASP A 321 -2.48 30.73 -3.96
C ASP A 321 -1.68 29.81 -3.03
N PHE A 322 -0.52 29.34 -3.52
CA PHE A 322 0.32 28.37 -2.81
C PHE A 322 0.93 28.93 -1.52
N SER A 323 0.96 30.26 -1.34
CA SER A 323 1.40 30.87 -0.08
C SER A 323 0.50 30.52 1.10
N ARG A 324 -0.74 30.10 0.83
CA ARG A 324 -1.73 29.69 1.85
C ARG A 324 -1.67 28.20 2.20
N LEU A 325 -0.87 27.43 1.48
CA LEU A 325 -0.67 26.00 1.73
C LEU A 325 0.51 25.78 2.67
N SER A 326 0.38 24.84 3.59
CA SER A 326 1.51 24.35 4.36
C SER A 326 2.51 23.62 3.46
N LYS A 327 3.77 23.52 3.91
CA LYS A 327 4.81 22.76 3.19
C LYS A 327 4.37 21.33 2.86
N GLN A 328 3.67 20.68 3.80
CA GLN A 328 3.21 19.30 3.65
C GLN A 328 2.09 19.18 2.60
N GLU A 329 1.18 20.16 2.54
CA GLU A 329 0.16 20.25 1.49
C GLU A 329 0.79 20.47 0.11
N ILE A 330 1.81 21.34 0.02
CA ILE A 330 2.58 21.56 -1.22
C ILE A 330 3.30 20.27 -1.65
N ASP A 331 3.98 19.60 -0.73
CA ASP A 331 4.69 18.33 -0.99
C ASP A 331 3.77 17.27 -1.62
N ILE A 332 2.60 17.06 -1.02
CA ILE A 332 1.63 16.07 -1.48
C ILE A 332 1.00 16.50 -2.81
N TYR A 333 0.61 17.77 -2.96
CA TYR A 333 0.09 18.27 -4.22
C TYR A 333 1.09 18.08 -5.36
N GLU A 334 2.36 18.45 -5.16
CA GLU A 334 3.39 18.33 -6.17
C GLU A 334 3.69 16.87 -6.55
N LEU A 335 3.60 15.91 -5.62
CA LEU A 335 3.66 14.50 -5.99
C LEU A 335 2.54 14.15 -6.96
N ILE A 336 1.29 14.46 -6.58
CA ILE A 336 0.10 14.16 -7.38
C ILE A 336 0.21 14.82 -8.76
N ALA A 337 0.57 16.11 -8.80
CA ALA A 337 0.72 16.87 -10.03
C ALA A 337 1.84 16.30 -10.92
N ARG A 338 3.03 16.04 -10.37
CA ARG A 338 4.16 15.46 -11.12
C ARG A 338 3.83 14.09 -11.72
N GLN A 339 3.10 13.26 -10.99
CA GLN A 339 2.67 11.95 -11.49
C GLN A 339 1.60 12.06 -12.59
N TYR A 340 0.72 13.07 -12.52
CA TYR A 340 -0.21 13.40 -13.60
C TYR A 340 0.53 13.94 -14.83
N LEU A 341 1.50 14.83 -14.66
CA LEU A 341 2.35 15.35 -15.74
C LEU A 341 3.02 14.23 -16.52
N ALA A 342 3.55 13.21 -15.83
CA ALA A 342 4.22 12.07 -16.45
C ALA A 342 3.36 11.30 -17.47
N GLN A 343 2.03 11.44 -17.41
CA GLN A 343 1.11 10.81 -18.37
C GLN A 343 1.11 11.48 -19.74
N PHE A 344 1.70 12.67 -19.85
CA PHE A 344 1.79 13.50 -21.04
C PHE A 344 3.23 13.67 -21.55
N TYR A 345 4.11 12.76 -21.13
CA TYR A 345 5.50 12.68 -21.60
C TYR A 345 5.72 11.39 -22.40
N PRO A 346 6.65 11.40 -23.38
CA PRO A 346 7.05 10.20 -24.09
C PRO A 346 7.57 9.09 -23.14
N LYS A 347 7.53 7.85 -23.63
CA LYS A 347 8.14 6.71 -22.92
C LYS A 347 9.63 6.96 -22.71
N TRP A 348 10.17 6.43 -21.62
CA TRP A 348 11.62 6.33 -21.45
C TRP A 348 12.13 5.24 -22.41
N GLU A 349 13.02 5.59 -23.33
CA GLU A 349 13.67 4.67 -24.27
C GLU A 349 15.11 4.42 -23.80
N TYR A 350 15.50 3.16 -23.71
CA TYR A 350 16.82 2.75 -23.26
C TYR A 350 17.29 1.50 -24.01
N ARG A 351 18.61 1.31 -24.05
CA ARG A 351 19.25 0.17 -24.67
C ARG A 351 19.92 -0.68 -23.61
N ASP A 352 19.48 -1.92 -23.48
CA ASP A 352 20.15 -2.93 -22.67
C ASP A 352 21.17 -3.68 -23.53
N THR A 353 22.44 -3.61 -23.16
CA THR A 353 23.53 -4.35 -23.81
C THR A 353 24.04 -5.42 -22.86
N THR A 354 24.10 -6.68 -23.32
CA THR A 354 24.76 -7.79 -22.63
C THR A 354 25.85 -8.34 -23.52
N ILE A 355 27.07 -8.41 -22.99
CA ILE A 355 28.23 -9.01 -23.66
C ILE A 355 28.59 -10.30 -22.91
N GLU A 356 28.52 -11.42 -23.63
CA GLU A 356 29.00 -12.71 -23.17
C GLU A 356 30.46 -12.88 -23.57
N VAL A 357 31.33 -13.09 -22.59
CA VAL A 357 32.77 -13.31 -22.79
C VAL A 357 33.14 -14.69 -22.28
N LEU A 358 33.90 -15.44 -23.08
CA LEU A 358 34.50 -16.71 -22.68
C LEU A 358 35.96 -16.49 -22.29
N ILE A 359 36.33 -16.96 -21.11
CA ILE A 359 37.70 -16.89 -20.59
C ILE A 359 38.05 -18.25 -19.98
N ALA A 360 39.07 -18.92 -20.50
CA ALA A 360 39.49 -20.25 -20.05
C ALA A 360 38.35 -21.29 -19.94
N GLY A 361 37.34 -21.20 -20.82
CA GLY A 361 36.15 -22.04 -20.85
C GLY A 361 34.99 -21.59 -19.93
N GLY A 362 35.19 -20.57 -19.08
CA GLY A 362 34.17 -19.98 -18.23
C GLY A 362 33.39 -18.85 -18.89
N LEU A 363 32.12 -18.67 -18.51
CA LEU A 363 31.23 -17.63 -19.02
C LEU A 363 31.22 -16.40 -18.11
N PHE A 364 31.38 -15.22 -18.70
CA PHE A 364 31.32 -13.93 -18.01
C PHE A 364 30.35 -12.99 -18.72
N LEU A 365 29.60 -12.19 -17.96
CA LEU A 365 28.62 -11.23 -18.48
C LEU A 365 28.99 -9.80 -18.07
N ALA A 366 29.12 -8.92 -19.06
CA ALA A 366 29.07 -7.48 -18.85
C ALA A 366 27.70 -6.97 -19.29
N LYS A 367 27.06 -6.12 -18.47
CA LYS A 367 25.73 -5.58 -18.74
C LYS A 367 25.72 -4.07 -18.56
N ALA A 368 25.16 -3.35 -19.52
CA ALA A 368 24.96 -1.91 -19.45
C ALA A 368 23.56 -1.51 -19.90
N ARG A 369 23.02 -0.48 -19.26
CA ARG A 369 21.76 0.15 -19.64
C ARG A 369 21.99 1.62 -19.91
N VAL A 370 21.80 2.03 -21.15
CA VAL A 370 22.01 3.42 -21.58
C VAL A 370 20.67 4.06 -21.95
N THR A 371 20.38 5.22 -21.36
CA THR A 371 19.20 6.02 -21.75
C THR A 371 19.40 6.57 -23.15
N VAL A 372 18.48 6.26 -24.06
CA VAL A 372 18.43 6.81 -25.43
C VAL A 372 17.55 8.05 -25.46
N LYS A 373 16.36 8.00 -24.83
CA LYS A 373 15.50 9.17 -24.59
C LYS A 373 14.93 9.09 -23.18
N ALA A 374 15.17 10.12 -22.37
CA ALA A 374 14.70 10.13 -20.97
C ALA A 374 13.15 10.09 -20.86
N GLY A 375 12.43 10.76 -21.77
CA GLY A 375 10.97 10.80 -21.74
C GLY A 375 10.46 11.30 -20.38
N TRP A 376 9.49 10.59 -19.80
CA TRP A 376 8.92 10.93 -18.48
C TRP A 376 9.94 10.91 -17.32
N LYS A 377 11.11 10.27 -17.46
CA LYS A 377 12.11 10.19 -16.37
C LYS A 377 12.63 11.56 -15.93
N ILE A 378 12.67 12.54 -16.83
CA ILE A 378 13.15 13.90 -16.53
C ILE A 378 12.38 14.56 -15.38
N LEU A 379 11.12 14.17 -15.17
CA LEU A 379 10.28 14.70 -14.10
C LEU A 379 10.72 14.26 -12.71
N PHE A 380 11.50 13.18 -12.62
CA PHE A 380 11.89 12.53 -11.37
C PHE A 380 13.40 12.56 -11.11
N GLU A 381 14.17 13.11 -12.04
CA GLU A 381 15.60 13.35 -11.84
C GLU A 381 15.78 14.39 -10.74
N ARG A 382 16.60 14.06 -9.74
CA ARG A 382 17.07 15.09 -8.80
C ARG A 382 18.05 15.95 -9.58
N LYS A 383 17.85 17.28 -9.61
CA LYS A 383 18.94 18.22 -9.93
C LYS A 383 20.09 17.90 -8.99
N GLN A 384 21.12 17.20 -9.48
CA GLN A 384 22.31 16.96 -8.70
C GLN A 384 23.02 18.31 -8.56
N ASN A 385 23.15 18.80 -7.32
CA ASN A 385 24.35 19.57 -7.01
C ASN A 385 25.52 18.59 -7.16
N SER A 386 26.50 19.01 -7.95
CA SER A 386 27.70 18.28 -8.33
C SER A 386 28.56 17.95 -7.11
N ASP A 387 28.20 16.90 -6.36
CA ASP A 387 29.09 16.20 -5.46
C ASP A 387 28.75 14.70 -5.46
N SER A 388 29.52 13.99 -6.29
CA SER A 388 30.05 12.64 -6.10
C SER A 388 29.45 11.77 -4.97
N ASN A 389 28.42 10.98 -5.29
CA ASN A 389 28.48 9.51 -5.28
C ASN A 389 27.11 8.93 -5.63
N SER A 390 27.05 8.31 -6.80
CA SER A 390 26.06 7.35 -7.30
C SER A 390 24.84 7.11 -6.41
N ASN A 391 23.71 7.74 -6.78
CA ASN A 391 22.41 7.17 -6.47
C ASN A 391 22.35 5.78 -7.14
N ALA A 392 22.55 4.74 -6.34
CA ALA A 392 22.25 3.36 -6.73
C ALA A 392 20.79 3.31 -7.19
N THR A 393 20.59 3.32 -8.51
CA THR A 393 19.39 2.75 -9.11
C THR A 393 19.35 1.29 -8.71
N SER A 394 18.16 0.79 -8.38
CA SER A 394 17.90 -0.55 -7.85
C SER A 394 18.27 -1.75 -8.76
N ASP A 395 18.93 -1.50 -9.90
CA ASP A 395 19.48 -2.53 -10.78
C ASP A 395 21.00 -2.56 -10.61
N ASP A 396 21.48 -3.19 -9.53
CA ASP A 396 22.91 -3.44 -9.24
C ASP A 396 23.59 -4.36 -10.30
N GLU A 397 22.85 -4.73 -11.34
CA GLU A 397 23.25 -5.62 -12.42
C GLU A 397 23.74 -4.88 -13.68
N PHE A 398 23.36 -3.61 -13.87
CA PHE A 398 23.67 -2.85 -15.09
C PHE A 398 24.55 -1.64 -14.79
N SER A 399 25.66 -1.51 -15.53
CA SER A 399 26.44 -0.28 -15.56
C SER A 399 25.67 0.85 -16.26
N ALA A 400 25.83 2.08 -15.77
CA ALA A 400 25.33 3.29 -16.41
C ALA A 400 26.26 3.81 -17.53
N VAL A 401 27.45 3.24 -17.66
CA VAL A 401 28.44 3.56 -18.71
C VAL A 401 28.23 2.60 -19.88
N ASP A 402 28.33 3.12 -21.11
CA ASP A 402 28.24 2.27 -22.31
C ASP A 402 29.40 1.27 -22.35
N LEU A 403 29.14 0.08 -22.90
CA LEU A 403 30.19 -0.93 -23.08
C LEU A 403 30.95 -0.66 -24.39
N PRO A 404 32.22 -1.09 -24.49
CA PRO A 404 32.99 -0.95 -25.73
C PRO A 404 32.26 -1.57 -26.93
N ALA A 405 32.45 -0.96 -28.10
CA ALA A 405 31.90 -1.48 -29.35
C ALA A 405 32.68 -2.73 -29.77
N LEU A 406 32.05 -3.89 -29.63
CA LEU A 406 32.64 -5.20 -29.90
C LEU A 406 31.80 -5.99 -30.92
N GLN A 407 32.38 -7.04 -31.48
CA GLN A 407 31.74 -8.04 -32.33
C GLN A 407 31.95 -9.45 -31.80
N LYS A 408 31.08 -10.37 -32.23
CA LYS A 408 31.26 -11.80 -31.92
C LYS A 408 32.58 -12.28 -32.53
N GLY A 409 33.39 -12.97 -31.73
CA GLY A 409 34.71 -13.45 -32.13
C GLY A 409 35.85 -12.50 -31.79
N ASP A 410 35.57 -11.28 -31.33
CA ASP A 410 36.60 -10.34 -30.92
C ASP A 410 37.45 -10.94 -29.80
N THR A 411 38.76 -10.83 -29.98
CA THR A 411 39.73 -11.21 -28.95
C THR A 411 39.92 -10.06 -27.99
N LEU A 412 39.84 -10.39 -26.71
CA LEU A 412 40.05 -9.51 -25.57
C LEU A 412 41.17 -10.10 -24.71
N HIS A 413 41.65 -9.32 -23.76
CA HIS A 413 42.61 -9.79 -22.79
C HIS A 413 42.11 -9.55 -21.37
N CYS A 414 42.09 -10.58 -20.54
CA CYS A 414 41.73 -10.47 -19.13
C CYS A 414 42.98 -10.11 -18.31
N LEU A 415 43.04 -8.85 -17.87
CA LEU A 415 44.17 -8.33 -17.11
C LEU A 415 44.28 -8.99 -15.73
N LYS A 416 43.14 -9.18 -15.07
CA LYS A 416 43.06 -9.83 -13.75
C LYS A 416 41.64 -10.31 -13.46
N GLY A 417 41.55 -11.36 -12.64
CA GLY A 417 40.35 -11.66 -11.88
C GLY A 417 40.34 -10.92 -10.54
N GLU A 418 39.19 -10.42 -10.12
CA GLU A 418 38.95 -9.83 -8.81
C GLU A 418 37.93 -10.66 -8.03
N LEU A 419 38.25 -10.98 -6.78
CA LEU A 419 37.31 -11.60 -5.86
C LEU A 419 36.46 -10.52 -5.19
N LEU A 420 35.16 -10.56 -5.43
CA LEU A 420 34.19 -9.78 -4.67
C LEU A 420 33.63 -10.66 -3.55
N GLU A 421 34.20 -10.53 -2.37
CA GLU A 421 33.70 -11.16 -1.16
C GLU A 421 32.56 -10.33 -0.58
N LYS A 422 31.36 -10.92 -0.57
CA LYS A 422 30.14 -10.29 -0.08
C LYS A 422 29.56 -11.14 1.05
N ASN A 423 28.70 -10.54 1.84
CA ASN A 423 27.99 -11.22 2.92
C ASN A 423 26.48 -11.14 2.66
N THR A 424 25.79 -12.26 2.85
CA THR A 424 24.32 -12.26 2.82
C THR A 424 23.81 -11.32 3.91
N GLN A 425 22.76 -10.57 3.57
CA GLN A 425 22.16 -9.58 4.46
C GLN A 425 20.81 -10.09 4.95
N PRO A 426 20.44 -9.83 6.22
CA PRO A 426 19.10 -10.13 6.69
C PRO A 426 18.09 -9.30 5.88
N PRO A 427 16.82 -9.73 5.81
CA PRO A 427 15.78 -8.91 5.23
C PRO A 427 15.69 -7.58 5.99
N LYS A 428 15.25 -6.52 5.31
CA LYS A 428 15.08 -5.22 5.97
C LYS A 428 13.85 -5.26 6.88
N TYR A 429 13.99 -4.64 8.06
CA TYR A 429 12.85 -4.27 8.89
C TYR A 429 11.81 -3.52 8.06
N PHE A 430 10.53 -3.68 8.42
CA PHE A 430 9.49 -2.89 7.77
C PHE A 430 9.70 -1.39 8.04
N THR A 431 9.22 -0.57 7.12
CA THR A 431 9.05 0.88 7.23
C THR A 431 7.58 1.19 6.97
N ASP A 432 7.11 2.42 7.21
CA ASP A 432 5.73 2.80 6.85
C ASP A 432 5.42 2.48 5.37
N ALA A 433 6.38 2.75 4.47
CA ALA A 433 6.26 2.46 3.04
C ALA A 433 6.19 0.95 2.73
N SER A 434 7.13 0.16 3.27
CA SER A 434 7.20 -1.27 2.95
C SER A 434 6.14 -2.10 3.67
N LEU A 435 5.67 -1.68 4.85
CA LEU A 435 4.57 -2.34 5.55
C LEU A 435 3.24 -2.08 4.82
N LEU A 436 2.99 -0.84 4.40
CA LEU A 436 1.80 -0.52 3.60
C LEU A 436 1.83 -1.26 2.26
N ALA A 437 2.99 -1.34 1.60
CA ALA A 437 3.16 -2.14 0.39
C ALA A 437 2.90 -3.64 0.63
N ALA A 438 3.31 -4.19 1.78
CA ALA A 438 3.01 -5.56 2.16
C ALA A 438 1.51 -5.77 2.43
N MET A 439 0.81 -4.79 2.99
CA MET A 439 -0.65 -4.86 3.19
C MET A 439 -1.39 -4.87 1.85
N THR A 440 -0.98 -4.05 0.88
CA THR A 440 -1.56 -4.04 -0.47
C THR A 440 -1.20 -5.29 -1.27
N GLY A 441 0.03 -5.80 -1.11
CA GLY A 441 0.59 -6.93 -1.84
C GLY A 441 0.64 -8.22 -1.01
N ILE A 442 -0.32 -8.39 -0.09
CA ILE A 442 -0.29 -9.43 0.95
C ILE A 442 -0.24 -10.86 0.38
N SER A 443 -0.73 -11.06 -0.83
CA SER A 443 -0.65 -12.33 -1.57
C SER A 443 0.78 -12.84 -1.76
N SER A 444 1.80 -11.97 -1.72
CA SER A 444 3.21 -12.37 -1.79
C SER A 444 3.73 -13.01 -0.50
N TYR A 445 2.96 -12.95 0.58
CA TYR A 445 3.28 -13.50 1.90
C TYR A 445 2.44 -14.76 2.24
N VAL A 446 1.77 -15.33 1.23
CA VAL A 446 0.91 -16.50 1.37
C VAL A 446 1.45 -17.63 0.51
N ASN A 447 1.56 -18.81 1.11
CA ASN A 447 2.10 -20.01 0.45
C ASN A 447 1.03 -20.77 -0.36
N ASP A 448 -0.22 -20.77 0.11
CA ASP A 448 -1.33 -21.43 -0.58
C ASP A 448 -1.74 -20.66 -1.85
N GLU A 449 -1.65 -21.30 -3.02
CA GLU A 449 -1.91 -20.63 -4.30
C GLU A 449 -3.40 -20.26 -4.49
N SER A 450 -4.33 -21.00 -3.88
CA SER A 450 -5.76 -20.69 -3.94
C SER A 450 -6.07 -19.40 -3.16
N ILE A 451 -5.49 -19.27 -1.97
CA ILE A 451 -5.62 -18.07 -1.12
C ILE A 451 -4.90 -16.89 -1.77
N ARG A 452 -3.73 -17.13 -2.35
CA ARG A 452 -2.97 -16.13 -3.10
C ARG A 452 -3.76 -15.54 -4.25
N LYS A 453 -4.52 -16.36 -4.99
CA LYS A 453 -5.40 -15.90 -6.08
C LYS A 453 -6.51 -14.98 -5.55
N ILE A 454 -7.19 -15.37 -4.48
CA ILE A 454 -8.23 -14.56 -3.82
C ILE A 454 -7.65 -13.20 -3.38
N LEU A 455 -6.47 -13.19 -2.77
CA LEU A 455 -5.80 -11.96 -2.30
C LEU A 455 -5.27 -11.06 -3.43
N LYS A 456 -5.06 -11.59 -4.64
CA LYS A 456 -4.74 -10.80 -5.83
C LYS A 456 -5.99 -10.15 -6.44
N GLU A 457 -7.13 -10.83 -6.35
CA GLU A 457 -8.42 -10.34 -6.85
C GLU A 457 -9.07 -9.32 -5.91
N THR A 458 -8.71 -9.37 -4.62
CA THR A 458 -9.13 -8.43 -3.58
C THR A 458 -8.06 -7.35 -3.36
N ASP A 459 -8.45 -6.20 -2.79
CA ASP A 459 -7.55 -5.09 -2.49
C ASP A 459 -6.69 -5.41 -1.23
N GLY A 460 -5.98 -6.53 -1.23
CA GLY A 460 -5.10 -6.97 -0.15
C GLY A 460 -5.73 -7.00 1.25
N LEU A 461 -4.94 -6.66 2.28
CA LEU A 461 -5.34 -6.72 3.68
C LEU A 461 -5.84 -5.37 4.18
N GLY A 462 -7.16 -5.27 4.34
CA GLY A 462 -7.85 -4.03 4.69
C GLY A 462 -8.08 -3.14 3.46
N THR A 463 -9.14 -2.34 3.48
CA THR A 463 -9.47 -1.42 2.39
C THR A 463 -8.57 -0.20 2.40
N GLU A 464 -8.36 0.39 1.23
CA GLU A 464 -7.63 1.64 1.01
C GLU A 464 -7.86 2.71 2.10
N ALA A 465 -9.12 2.96 2.47
CA ALA A 465 -9.50 3.96 3.49
C ALA A 465 -9.17 3.57 4.95
N THR A 466 -8.94 2.29 5.25
CA THR A 466 -8.80 1.78 6.63
C THR A 466 -7.37 1.43 7.02
N ARG A 467 -6.49 1.10 6.06
CA ARG A 467 -5.10 0.67 6.32
C ARG A 467 -4.33 1.64 7.23
N ALA A 468 -4.40 2.94 6.95
CA ALA A 468 -3.74 3.97 7.74
C ALA A 468 -4.23 4.02 9.19
N GLY A 469 -5.54 3.87 9.40
CA GLY A 469 -6.14 3.83 10.73
C GLY A 469 -5.75 2.58 11.53
N ILE A 470 -5.62 1.43 10.87
CA ILE A 470 -5.19 0.18 11.50
C ILE A 470 -3.73 0.24 11.92
N LEU A 471 -2.85 0.80 11.08
CA LEU A 471 -1.45 1.04 11.46
C LEU A 471 -1.36 1.99 12.67
N ASP A 472 -2.06 3.12 12.65
CA ASP A 472 -2.14 4.06 13.77
C ASP A 472 -2.63 3.37 15.06
N LEU A 473 -3.61 2.46 14.95
CA LEU A 473 -4.11 1.68 16.07
C LEU A 473 -3.02 0.78 16.67
N LEU A 474 -2.27 0.03 15.84
CA LEU A 474 -1.20 -0.85 16.32
C LEU A 474 -0.09 -0.08 17.08
N PHE A 475 0.25 1.14 16.62
CA PHE A 475 1.15 2.02 17.36
C PHE A 475 0.54 2.54 18.67
N LYS A 476 -0.73 2.98 18.65
CA LYS A 476 -1.44 3.45 19.85
C LYS A 476 -1.60 2.37 20.92
N ARG A 477 -1.72 1.11 20.51
CA ARG A 477 -1.75 -0.05 21.42
C ARG A 477 -0.37 -0.41 21.97
N GLY A 478 0.70 0.21 21.46
CA GLY A 478 2.07 -0.09 21.85
C GLY A 478 2.59 -1.40 21.28
N PHE A 479 1.88 -2.02 20.33
CA PHE A 479 2.31 -3.26 19.69
C PHE A 479 3.45 -3.02 18.72
N LEU A 480 3.37 -1.93 17.96
CA LEU A 480 4.43 -1.49 17.06
C LEU A 480 5.14 -0.27 17.62
N VAL A 481 6.44 -0.18 17.34
CA VAL A 481 7.29 0.96 17.69
C VAL A 481 8.10 1.40 16.49
N ARG A 482 8.35 2.72 16.37
CA ARG A 482 9.27 3.26 15.37
C ARG A 482 10.66 3.40 15.97
N GLN A 483 11.67 2.89 15.27
CA GLN A 483 13.08 3.11 15.55
C GLN A 483 13.73 3.71 14.30
N GLY A 484 13.90 5.03 14.29
CA GLY A 484 14.16 5.77 13.05
C GLY A 484 13.02 5.54 12.05
N LYS A 485 13.36 5.13 10.81
CA LYS A 485 12.37 4.78 9.78
C LYS A 485 11.83 3.35 9.90
N GLN A 486 12.43 2.53 10.76
CA GLN A 486 12.06 1.12 10.93
C GLN A 486 10.86 0.98 11.86
N ILE A 487 9.98 0.05 11.54
CA ILE A 487 8.86 -0.42 12.34
C ILE A 487 9.28 -1.76 12.93
N ARG A 488 9.23 -1.88 14.25
CA ARG A 488 9.54 -3.10 14.99
C ARG A 488 8.38 -3.49 15.88
N SER A 489 8.27 -4.79 16.15
CA SER A 489 7.38 -5.36 17.14
C SER A 489 7.89 -5.10 18.56
N SER A 490 6.98 -4.80 19.47
CA SER A 490 7.26 -4.77 20.92
C SER A 490 7.26 -6.17 21.53
N GLU A 491 7.76 -6.31 22.75
CA GLU A 491 7.63 -7.56 23.52
C GLU A 491 6.16 -7.97 23.68
N ALA A 492 5.27 -7.01 23.93
CA ALA A 492 3.83 -7.28 24.06
C ALA A 492 3.22 -7.83 22.76
N ALA A 493 3.66 -7.31 21.60
CA ALA A 493 3.24 -7.82 20.31
C ALA A 493 3.71 -9.25 20.08
N ARG A 494 4.98 -9.55 20.40
CA ARG A 494 5.55 -10.89 20.27
C ARG A 494 4.85 -11.88 21.18
N GLY A 495 4.63 -11.53 22.44
CA GLY A 495 3.90 -12.37 23.37
C GLY A 495 2.45 -12.61 22.94
N LEU A 496 1.76 -11.60 22.40
CA LEU A 496 0.42 -11.76 21.83
C LEU A 496 0.43 -12.71 20.62
N VAL A 497 1.30 -12.48 19.64
CA VAL A 497 1.40 -13.31 18.42
C VAL A 497 1.78 -14.75 18.77
N ALA A 498 2.69 -14.96 19.71
CA ALA A 498 3.08 -16.30 20.18
C ALA A 498 1.95 -17.03 20.93
N SER A 499 0.99 -16.29 21.50
CA SER A 499 -0.12 -16.87 22.24
C SER A 499 -1.34 -17.17 21.36
N LEU A 500 -1.41 -16.58 20.17
CA LEU A 500 -2.53 -16.74 19.25
C LEU A 500 -2.34 -18.00 18.38
N PRO A 501 -3.44 -18.66 17.96
CA PRO A 501 -3.35 -19.71 16.96
C PRO A 501 -2.80 -19.15 15.65
N HIS A 502 -2.04 -19.96 14.92
CA HIS A 502 -1.34 -19.51 13.72
C HIS A 502 -2.28 -18.86 12.70
N SER A 503 -3.47 -19.45 12.51
CA SER A 503 -4.54 -18.96 11.63
C SER A 503 -5.00 -17.53 11.92
N ALA A 504 -4.92 -17.05 13.16
CA ALA A 504 -5.28 -15.68 13.54
C ALA A 504 -4.19 -14.65 13.20
N THR A 505 -2.95 -15.09 12.99
CA THR A 505 -1.77 -14.25 12.72
C THR A 505 -1.35 -14.24 11.25
N LEU A 506 -2.07 -15.00 10.42
CA LEU A 506 -1.90 -15.12 8.98
C LEU A 506 -3.06 -14.42 8.24
N PRO A 507 -2.85 -13.96 6.99
CA PRO A 507 -3.89 -13.29 6.21
C PRO A 507 -4.95 -14.25 5.64
N ASP A 508 -4.74 -15.57 5.73
CA ASP A 508 -5.52 -16.64 5.13
C ASP A 508 -7.01 -16.57 5.49
N MET A 509 -7.33 -16.45 6.78
CA MET A 509 -8.71 -16.28 7.26
C MET A 509 -9.35 -15.02 6.67
N THR A 510 -8.58 -13.94 6.52
CA THR A 510 -9.08 -12.71 5.90
C THR A 510 -9.44 -12.92 4.44
N ALA A 511 -8.58 -13.61 3.68
CA ALA A 511 -8.82 -13.93 2.28
C ALA A 511 -10.11 -14.73 2.10
N GLN A 512 -10.26 -15.81 2.89
CA GLN A 512 -11.44 -16.67 2.83
C GLN A 512 -12.72 -15.90 3.13
N TRP A 513 -12.70 -15.03 4.15
CA TRP A 513 -13.85 -14.18 4.46
C TRP A 513 -14.17 -13.23 3.30
N GLU A 514 -13.17 -12.58 2.71
CA GLU A 514 -13.43 -11.66 1.59
C GLU A 514 -13.99 -12.39 0.36
N ALA A 515 -13.56 -13.63 0.09
CA ALA A 515 -14.16 -14.48 -0.94
C ALA A 515 -15.63 -14.80 -0.65
N SER A 516 -15.96 -15.26 0.57
CA SER A 516 -17.35 -15.55 0.96
C SER A 516 -18.22 -14.29 0.93
N LEU A 517 -17.73 -13.16 1.41
CA LEU A 517 -18.44 -11.89 1.36
C LEU A 517 -18.64 -11.42 -0.09
N ASN A 518 -17.69 -11.67 -0.98
CA ASN A 518 -17.84 -11.40 -2.40
C ASN A 518 -18.93 -12.29 -3.02
N ALA A 519 -18.93 -13.59 -2.71
CA ALA A 519 -19.98 -14.51 -3.16
C ALA A 519 -21.38 -14.05 -2.70
N ILE A 520 -21.53 -13.54 -1.47
CA ILE A 520 -22.79 -12.93 -1.01
C ILE A 520 -23.18 -11.74 -1.89
N SER A 521 -22.25 -10.83 -2.17
CA SER A 521 -22.52 -9.64 -2.99
C SER A 521 -22.92 -9.99 -4.43
N GLN A 522 -22.43 -11.12 -4.94
CA GLN A 522 -22.73 -11.66 -6.27
C GLN A 522 -23.95 -12.60 -6.28
N LYS A 523 -24.68 -12.74 -5.16
CA LYS A 523 -25.83 -13.65 -5.00
C LYS A 523 -25.48 -15.13 -5.19
N GLN A 524 -24.21 -15.51 -5.01
CA GLN A 524 -23.73 -16.89 -5.07
C GLN A 524 -23.71 -17.57 -3.69
N ALA A 525 -23.81 -16.80 -2.61
CA ALA A 525 -23.92 -17.27 -1.23
C ALA A 525 -24.93 -16.40 -0.47
N ASN A 526 -25.30 -16.82 0.74
CA ASN A 526 -26.20 -16.06 1.61
C ASN A 526 -25.57 -15.76 2.98
N TYR A 527 -26.23 -14.89 3.75
CA TYR A 527 -25.75 -14.46 5.07
C TYR A 527 -25.44 -15.64 6.01
N THR A 528 -26.36 -16.60 6.10
CA THR A 528 -26.28 -17.76 6.98
C THR A 528 -25.09 -18.65 6.64
N THR A 529 -24.87 -18.92 5.34
CA THR A 529 -23.74 -19.75 4.87
C THR A 529 -22.36 -19.18 5.20
N PHE A 530 -22.27 -17.88 5.51
CA PHE A 530 -21.03 -17.25 5.97
C PHE A 530 -20.96 -17.16 7.50
N MET A 531 -22.05 -16.77 8.16
CA MET A 531 -22.03 -16.48 9.59
C MET A 531 -22.03 -17.72 10.47
N GLU A 532 -22.74 -18.80 10.11
CA GLU A 532 -22.79 -20.01 10.94
C GLU A 532 -21.41 -20.70 11.08
N PRO A 533 -20.64 -20.93 9.99
CA PRO A 533 -19.28 -21.46 10.11
C PRO A 533 -18.36 -20.55 10.91
N LEU A 534 -18.51 -19.23 10.75
CA LEU A 534 -17.74 -18.24 11.50
C LEU A 534 -18.03 -18.31 13.00
N GLU A 535 -19.30 -18.38 13.39
CA GLU A 535 -19.70 -18.47 14.80
C GLU A 535 -19.21 -19.78 15.44
N LYS A 536 -19.25 -20.89 14.70
CA LYS A 536 -18.67 -22.16 15.14
C LYS A 536 -17.16 -22.04 15.36
N SER A 537 -16.43 -21.54 14.36
CA SER A 537 -14.98 -21.33 14.46
C SER A 537 -14.62 -20.37 15.59
N LEU A 538 -15.42 -19.33 15.82
CA LEU A 538 -15.22 -18.40 16.93
C LEU A 538 -15.35 -19.08 18.29
N ARG A 539 -16.32 -20.00 18.47
CA ARG A 539 -16.43 -20.78 19.72
C ARG A 539 -15.18 -21.62 19.97
N GLU A 540 -14.71 -22.32 18.94
CA GLU A 540 -13.47 -23.13 18.99
C GLU A 540 -12.25 -22.27 19.36
N LEU A 541 -12.11 -21.08 18.76
CA LEU A 541 -11.02 -20.14 19.09
C LEU A 541 -11.08 -19.63 20.53
N ILE A 542 -12.29 -19.41 21.05
CA ILE A 542 -12.49 -18.99 22.45
C ILE A 542 -12.16 -20.12 23.41
N GLU A 543 -12.54 -21.35 23.12
CA GLU A 543 -12.16 -22.53 23.90
C GLU A 543 -10.63 -22.74 23.90
N GLN A 544 -10.00 -22.65 22.72
CA GLN A 544 -8.52 -22.71 22.60
C GLN A 544 -7.83 -21.60 23.39
N SER A 545 -8.38 -20.38 23.41
CA SER A 545 -7.80 -19.29 24.21
C SER A 545 -7.84 -19.57 25.72
N GLN A 546 -8.67 -20.51 26.18
CA GLN A 546 -8.78 -20.88 27.58
C GLN A 546 -7.82 -21.99 28.00
N SER A 547 -7.33 -22.81 27.05
CA SER A 547 -6.46 -23.94 27.35
C SER A 547 -4.98 -23.56 27.51
N VAL A 548 -4.55 -22.43 26.93
CA VAL A 548 -3.15 -21.98 26.97
C VAL A 548 -3.02 -20.62 27.64
N LEU A 549 -2.23 -20.54 28.70
CA LEU A 549 -1.87 -19.27 29.31
C LEU A 549 -0.77 -18.57 28.48
N PRO A 550 -0.88 -17.25 28.23
CA PRO A 550 0.07 -16.51 27.41
C PRO A 550 1.34 -16.18 28.20
N THR A 551 2.11 -17.19 28.59
CA THR A 551 3.29 -17.04 29.47
C THR A 551 4.37 -16.13 28.90
N ALA A 552 4.46 -16.00 27.57
CA ALA A 552 5.33 -15.04 26.88
C ALA A 552 5.03 -13.57 27.25
N LEU A 553 3.88 -13.26 27.86
CA LEU A 553 3.51 -11.93 28.34
C LEU A 553 3.91 -11.67 29.81
N LYS A 554 4.40 -12.68 30.54
CA LYS A 554 4.75 -12.55 31.95
C LYS A 554 5.91 -11.56 32.13
N GLY A 555 5.73 -10.60 33.03
CA GLY A 555 6.76 -9.59 33.36
C GLY A 555 6.88 -8.43 32.37
N ILE A 556 6.14 -8.44 31.27
CA ILE A 556 6.14 -7.33 30.30
C ILE A 556 5.45 -6.12 30.93
N LYS A 557 6.19 -5.01 31.04
CA LYS A 557 5.64 -3.74 31.53
C LYS A 557 4.73 -3.12 30.49
N THR A 558 3.52 -2.78 30.89
CA THR A 558 2.59 -2.02 30.04
C THR A 558 3.02 -0.56 30.01
N ARG A 559 3.07 0.07 28.83
CA ARG A 559 3.12 1.54 28.77
C ARG A 559 1.92 2.10 29.54
N PRO A 560 2.07 3.15 30.36
CA PRO A 560 0.95 3.75 31.09
C PRO A 560 -0.05 4.38 30.11
N GLY A 561 -1.01 3.59 29.64
CA GLY A 561 -2.08 4.05 28.77
C GLY A 561 -3.22 4.62 29.60
N GLY A 562 -3.33 5.96 29.60
CA GLY A 562 -4.53 6.75 29.91
C GLY A 562 -5.26 6.43 31.23
N LYS A 563 -5.19 7.36 32.19
CA LYS A 563 -5.93 7.34 33.48
C LYS A 563 -7.25 6.56 33.38
N ARG A 564 -7.34 5.46 34.16
CA ARG A 564 -8.60 4.77 34.52
C ARG A 564 -9.70 5.82 34.62
N PHE A 565 -10.77 5.69 33.83
CA PHE A 565 -11.94 6.58 33.92
C PHE A 565 -12.42 6.55 35.39
N LYS A 566 -12.01 7.54 36.19
CA LYS A 566 -12.57 7.72 37.54
C LYS A 566 -14.03 8.05 37.31
N LYS A 567 -14.92 7.14 37.72
CA LYS A 567 -16.36 7.35 37.80
C LYS A 567 -16.57 8.73 38.46
N ARG A 568 -17.03 9.73 37.72
CA ARG A 568 -17.42 11.02 38.31
C ARG A 568 -18.54 10.70 39.30
N LYS A 569 -18.27 10.84 40.60
CA LYS A 569 -19.33 10.89 41.61
C LYS A 569 -20.25 12.05 41.21
N ALA A 570 -21.54 11.76 41.06
CA ALA A 570 -22.54 12.77 40.79
C ALA A 570 -22.53 13.78 41.94
N SER A 571 -22.18 15.04 41.65
CA SER A 571 -22.35 16.14 42.60
C SER A 571 -23.85 16.42 42.71
N LYS A 572 -24.40 16.32 43.93
CA LYS A 572 -25.77 16.76 44.23
C LYS A 572 -25.95 18.24 43.82
N PRO A 573 -27.11 18.64 43.30
CA PRO A 573 -27.35 20.03 42.95
C PRO A 573 -27.51 20.86 44.22
N THR A 574 -26.67 21.89 44.39
CA THR A 574 -26.83 22.93 45.40
C THR A 574 -28.06 23.78 45.04
N LYS A 575 -29.05 23.81 45.95
CA LYS A 575 -30.19 24.72 45.89
C LYS A 575 -29.68 26.16 45.90
N ARG A 576 -29.92 26.88 44.80
CA ARG A 576 -29.66 28.31 44.69
C ARG A 576 -30.89 29.04 45.23
N THR A 577 -30.79 29.58 46.45
CA THR A 577 -31.81 30.48 47.02
C THR A 577 -31.77 31.82 46.29
N SER A 578 -32.89 32.18 45.67
CA SER A 578 -33.11 33.51 45.08
C SER A 578 -33.35 34.53 46.19
N LYS A 579 -32.42 35.48 46.37
CA LYS A 579 -32.70 36.74 47.07
C LYS A 579 -33.33 37.69 46.05
N LYS A 580 -34.62 38.03 46.26
CA LYS A 580 -35.26 39.22 45.69
C LYS A 580 -34.63 40.45 46.33
N THR A 581 -34.09 41.36 45.53
CA THR A 581 -33.83 42.74 45.93
C THR A 581 -34.84 43.62 45.22
N SER A 582 -35.76 44.17 46.00
CA SER A 582 -36.57 45.34 45.68
C SER A 582 -35.68 46.58 45.70
N ALA A 583 -35.79 47.42 44.68
CA ALA A 583 -35.32 48.81 44.74
C ALA A 583 -36.37 49.70 44.07
N THR A 584 -37.12 50.38 44.93
CA THR A 584 -37.71 51.71 44.70
C THR A 584 -36.59 52.74 44.51
N GLY A 585 -36.80 53.70 43.61
CA GLY A 585 -35.91 54.84 43.36
C GLY A 585 -35.81 55.13 41.87
#